data_AF-A0A7V8FIY8-F1
#
_entry.id   AF-A0A7V8FIY8-F1
#
_cell.length_a   1.000
_cell.length_b   1.000
_cell.length_c   1.000
_cell.angle_alpha   90.00
_cell.angle_beta   90.00
_cell.angle_gamma   90.00
#
_symmetry.space_group_name_H-M   'P 1'
#
loop_
_entity.id
_entity.type
_entity.pdbx_description
1 polymer ?
#
loop_
_entity_poly.entity_id
_entity_poly.type
_entity_poly.pdbx_seq_one_letter_code
_entity_poly.pdbx_strand_id
1 'polypeptide(L)'
;MLVGAVPFDPAQDDALHQPVRLAPPLQHAELQPPRLQGALLAEPSPGRYATAVATAVALLADEQVALDKVVLARSLYVHTEQPLAPQALLARLGRDAAVTTYDTPLPVAAGQPPAWLVGATPELLLRRHGRQVLSHPLAGSARRSSDPAQDERAA
;
A
#
# COMPACT_ATOMS: atom_id res chain seq x y z
N MET A 1 -9.22 22.40 1.14
CA MET A 1 -8.29 21.28 0.87
C MET A 1 -9.09 19.99 0.99
N LEU A 2 -8.87 19.03 0.10
CA LEU A 2 -9.41 17.67 0.22
C LEU A 2 -8.27 16.74 0.60
N VAL A 3 -8.57 15.73 1.41
CA VAL A 3 -7.63 14.67 1.82
C VAL A 3 -8.34 13.33 1.77
N GLY A 4 -7.63 12.25 1.47
CA GLY A 4 -8.24 10.93 1.45
C GLY A 4 -7.57 9.99 0.45
N ALA A 5 -8.33 9.01 -0.02
CA ALA A 5 -7.86 8.00 -0.95
C ALA A 5 -8.81 7.87 -2.16
N VAL A 6 -8.22 7.53 -3.30
CA VAL A 6 -8.90 7.24 -4.57
C VAL A 6 -8.65 5.76 -4.89
N PRO A 7 -9.68 5.00 -5.33
CA PRO A 7 -9.55 3.59 -5.64
C PRO A 7 -8.69 3.34 -6.89
N PHE A 8 -8.22 2.10 -7.04
CA PHE A 8 -7.53 1.66 -8.25
C PHE A 8 -8.45 1.69 -9.49
N ASP A 9 -9.68 1.21 -9.32
CA ASP A 9 -10.72 1.29 -10.35
C ASP A 9 -11.40 2.67 -10.26
N PRO A 10 -11.23 3.56 -11.26
CA PRO A 10 -11.77 4.92 -11.22
C PRO A 10 -13.29 4.99 -11.36
N ALA A 11 -13.97 3.86 -11.61
CA ALA A 11 -15.43 3.79 -11.60
C ALA A 11 -16.01 3.62 -10.19
N GLN A 12 -15.18 3.34 -9.18
CA GLN A 12 -15.60 3.20 -7.78
C GLN A 12 -15.59 4.54 -7.05
N ASP A 13 -16.32 4.61 -5.93
CA ASP A 13 -16.41 5.83 -5.13
C ASP A 13 -15.09 6.16 -4.40
N ASP A 14 -14.76 7.45 -4.38
CA ASP A 14 -13.62 7.98 -3.63
C ASP A 14 -13.89 8.04 -2.11
N ALA A 15 -12.82 7.97 -1.31
CA ALA A 15 -12.85 8.22 0.13
C ALA A 15 -12.20 9.57 0.46
N LEU A 16 -12.81 10.67 0.00
CA LEU A 16 -12.32 12.04 0.21
C LEU A 16 -13.06 12.78 1.33
N HIS A 17 -12.30 13.56 2.09
CA HIS A 17 -12.77 14.33 3.24
C HIS A 17 -12.33 15.79 3.10
N GLN A 18 -13.21 16.72 3.49
CA GLN A 18 -12.90 18.14 3.59
C GLN A 18 -12.75 18.54 5.07
N PRO A 19 -11.53 18.57 5.62
CA PRO A 19 -11.33 18.92 7.02
C PRO A 19 -11.65 20.40 7.28
N VAL A 20 -12.33 20.66 8.39
CA VAL A 20 -12.60 22.02 8.89
C VAL A 20 -11.37 22.67 9.53
N ARG A 21 -10.43 21.86 10.01
CA ARG A 21 -9.21 22.29 10.70
C ARG A 21 -8.07 21.33 10.40
N LEU A 22 -6.86 21.89 10.29
CA LEU A 22 -5.62 21.12 10.29
C LEU A 22 -4.97 21.20 11.66
N ALA A 23 -4.54 20.06 12.17
CA ALA A 23 -3.78 19.93 13.39
C ALA A 23 -2.31 19.64 13.04
N PRO A 24 -1.36 19.99 13.92
CA PRO A 24 0.01 19.52 13.76
C PRO A 24 0.06 17.98 13.79
N PRO A 25 1.11 17.37 13.21
CA PRO A 25 1.31 15.93 13.28
C PRO A 25 1.26 15.43 14.71
N LEU A 26 0.48 14.36 14.95
CA LEU A 26 0.42 13.73 16.25
C LEU A 26 1.73 12.95 16.49
N GLN A 27 2.29 13.09 17.68
CA GLN A 27 3.31 12.16 18.14
C GLN A 27 2.63 10.84 18.46
N HIS A 28 3.00 9.80 17.72
CA HIS A 28 2.47 8.47 17.95
C HIS A 28 3.28 7.78 19.03
N ALA A 29 2.60 7.33 20.09
CA ALA A 29 3.22 6.47 21.09
C ALA A 29 3.55 5.11 20.46
N GLU A 30 4.69 4.52 20.83
CA GLU A 30 4.97 3.13 20.46
C GLU A 30 4.00 2.21 21.18
N LEU A 31 3.00 1.71 20.44
CA LEU A 31 2.03 0.75 20.94
C LEU A 31 2.58 -0.66 20.78
N GLN A 32 2.28 -1.54 21.75
CA GLN A 32 2.64 -2.96 21.62
C GLN A 32 2.00 -3.57 20.36
N PRO A 33 2.72 -4.45 19.64
CA PRO A 33 2.15 -5.11 18.47
C PRO A 33 0.99 -6.01 18.92
N PRO A 34 -0.13 -6.06 18.18
CA PRO A 34 -1.21 -6.96 18.55
C PRO A 34 -0.77 -8.41 18.40
N ARG A 35 -1.44 -9.30 19.12
CA ARG A 35 -1.25 -10.74 18.94
C ARG A 35 -2.01 -11.20 17.71
N LEU A 36 -1.36 -12.01 16.88
CA LEU A 36 -2.01 -12.61 15.71
C LEU A 36 -2.94 -13.73 16.16
N GLN A 37 -4.11 -13.77 15.54
CA GLN A 37 -5.08 -14.83 15.70
C GLN A 37 -5.02 -15.77 14.48
N GLY A 38 -4.67 -17.04 14.71
CA GLY A 38 -4.61 -18.04 13.66
C GLY A 38 -3.48 -17.84 12.65
N ALA A 39 -3.65 -18.40 11.46
CA ALA A 39 -2.66 -18.35 10.38
C ALA A 39 -2.88 -17.17 9.43
N LEU A 40 -1.80 -16.73 8.78
CA LEU A 40 -1.87 -15.76 7.68
C LEU A 40 -2.54 -16.41 6.47
N LEU A 41 -3.53 -15.75 5.88
CA LEU A 41 -4.30 -16.31 4.76
C LEU A 41 -3.93 -15.59 3.47
N ALA A 42 -3.21 -16.27 2.57
CA ALA A 42 -2.85 -15.72 1.26
C ALA A 42 -4.02 -15.84 0.28
N GLU A 43 -4.36 -14.73 -0.38
CA GLU A 43 -5.40 -14.68 -1.41
C GLU A 43 -4.90 -13.98 -2.68
N PRO A 44 -4.83 -14.67 -3.83
CA PRO A 44 -4.99 -16.12 -3.97
C PRO A 44 -3.84 -16.89 -3.28
N SER A 45 -3.97 -18.20 -3.17
CA SER A 45 -2.87 -19.04 -2.66
C SER A 45 -1.60 -18.88 -3.51
N PRO A 46 -0.39 -19.11 -2.96
CA PRO A 46 0.85 -18.92 -3.71
C PRO A 46 0.91 -19.69 -5.03
N GLY A 47 0.41 -20.93 -5.06
CA GLY A 47 0.34 -21.73 -6.28
C GLY A 47 -0.60 -21.13 -7.33
N ARG A 48 -1.79 -20.65 -6.93
CA ARG A 48 -2.72 -19.99 -7.84
C ARG A 48 -2.18 -18.66 -8.36
N TYR A 49 -1.49 -17.90 -7.51
CA TYR A 49 -0.81 -16.68 -7.94
C TYR A 49 0.28 -16.98 -8.98
N ALA A 50 1.10 -18.02 -8.76
CA ALA A 50 2.12 -18.45 -9.71
C ALA A 50 1.51 -18.88 -11.05
N THR A 51 0.38 -19.59 -11.04
CA THR A 51 -0.38 -19.91 -12.27
C THR A 51 -0.84 -18.65 -12.98
N ALA A 52 -1.42 -17.67 -12.27
CA ALA A 52 -1.86 -16.40 -12.87
C ALA A 52 -0.69 -15.63 -13.51
N VAL A 53 0.48 -15.61 -12.85
CA VAL A 53 1.71 -15.03 -13.41
C VAL A 53 2.13 -15.77 -14.68
N ALA A 54 2.14 -17.10 -14.69
CA ALA A 54 2.49 -17.88 -15.88
C ALA A 54 1.53 -17.61 -17.05
N THR A 55 0.22 -17.49 -16.78
CA THR A 55 -0.77 -17.10 -17.79
C THR A 55 -0.49 -15.70 -18.34
N ALA A 56 -0.22 -14.72 -17.47
CA ALA A 56 0.11 -13.36 -17.90
C ALA A 56 1.37 -13.33 -18.78
N VAL A 57 2.41 -14.09 -18.42
CA VAL A 57 3.63 -14.23 -19.22
C VAL A 57 3.34 -14.83 -20.60
N ALA A 58 2.50 -15.86 -20.67
CA ALA A 58 2.11 -16.46 -21.95
C ALA A 58 1.34 -15.48 -22.84
N LEU A 59 0.43 -14.68 -22.26
CA LEU A 59 -0.32 -13.65 -22.99
C LEU A 59 0.59 -12.52 -23.49
N LEU A 60 1.57 -12.10 -22.69
CA LEU A 60 2.56 -11.08 -23.09
C LEU A 60 3.46 -11.55 -24.24
N ALA A 61 3.62 -12.87 -24.42
CA ALA A 61 4.41 -13.44 -25.51
C ALA A 61 3.60 -13.66 -26.79
N ASP A 62 2.27 -13.53 -26.74
CA ASP A 62 1.39 -13.68 -27.89
C ASP A 62 1.22 -12.32 -28.61
N GLU A 63 1.81 -12.19 -29.80
CA GLU A 63 1.74 -10.97 -30.62
C GLU A 63 0.30 -10.60 -31.05
N GLN A 64 -0.65 -11.53 -30.96
CA GLN A 64 -2.07 -11.25 -31.23
C GLN A 64 -2.76 -10.55 -30.07
N VAL A 65 -2.18 -10.60 -28.87
CA VAL A 65 -2.68 -9.95 -27.67
C VAL A 65 -2.02 -8.58 -27.54
N ALA A 66 -2.82 -7.51 -27.62
CA ALA A 66 -2.35 -6.14 -27.42
C ALA A 66 -2.10 -5.82 -25.93
N LEU A 67 -1.12 -6.48 -25.32
CA LEU A 67 -0.71 -6.29 -23.92
C LEU A 67 0.82 -6.23 -23.82
N ASP A 68 1.36 -5.07 -23.46
CA ASP A 68 2.82 -4.90 -23.30
C ASP A 68 3.29 -5.10 -21.85
N LYS A 69 2.41 -4.83 -20.87
CA LYS A 69 2.70 -4.91 -19.44
C LYS A 69 1.44 -5.16 -18.65
N VAL A 70 1.55 -6.01 -17.63
CA VAL A 70 0.52 -6.21 -16.62
C VAL A 70 1.16 -6.25 -15.23
N VAL A 71 0.50 -5.63 -14.25
CA VAL A 71 0.87 -5.75 -12.84
C VAL A 71 -0.18 -6.64 -12.19
N LEU A 72 0.25 -7.79 -11.67
CA LEU A 72 -0.58 -8.64 -10.83
C LEU A 72 -0.28 -8.33 -9.37
N ALA A 73 -1.31 -8.44 -8.54
CA ALA A 73 -1.22 -8.26 -7.10
C ALA A 73 -1.89 -9.43 -6.37
N ARG A 74 -1.55 -9.59 -5.09
CA ARG A 74 -2.17 -10.56 -4.18
C ARG A 74 -2.29 -9.96 -2.80
N SER A 75 -3.24 -10.46 -2.03
CA SER A 75 -3.55 -10.04 -0.68
C SER A 75 -3.07 -11.07 0.35
N LEU A 76 -2.91 -10.60 1.58
CA LEU A 76 -2.66 -11.43 2.75
C LEU A 76 -3.59 -10.95 3.86
N TYR A 77 -4.49 -11.81 4.33
CA TYR A 77 -5.35 -11.51 5.46
C TYR A 77 -4.68 -11.94 6.75
N VAL A 78 -4.79 -11.04 7.73
CA VAL A 78 -4.22 -11.20 9.06
C VAL A 78 -5.31 -10.86 10.06
N HIS A 79 -5.58 -11.78 10.98
CA HIS A 79 -6.49 -11.54 12.09
C HIS A 79 -5.69 -11.26 13.35
N THR A 80 -6.19 -10.36 14.19
CA THR A 80 -5.57 -10.00 15.46
C THR A 80 -6.54 -10.26 16.60
N GLU A 81 -6.02 -10.69 17.74
CA GLU A 81 -6.84 -10.94 18.94
C GLU A 81 -7.45 -9.64 19.51
N GLN A 82 -6.77 -8.51 19.28
CA GLN A 82 -7.20 -7.18 19.70
C GLN A 82 -7.45 -6.27 18.47
N PRO A 83 -8.32 -5.26 18.58
CA PRO A 83 -8.44 -4.23 17.56
C PRO A 83 -7.09 -3.56 17.28
N LEU A 84 -6.79 -3.37 16.00
CA LEU A 84 -5.56 -2.71 15.57
C LEU A 84 -5.76 -1.20 15.55
N ALA A 85 -4.93 -0.47 16.30
CA ALA A 85 -4.87 0.99 16.19
C ALA A 85 -4.07 1.39 14.93
N PRO A 86 -4.65 2.15 13.98
CA PRO A 86 -3.95 2.62 12.78
C PRO A 86 -2.63 3.33 13.10
N GLN A 87 -2.61 4.10 14.18
CA GLN A 87 -1.45 4.85 14.66
C GLN A 87 -0.30 3.95 15.09
N ALA A 88 -0.58 2.74 15.58
CA ALA A 88 0.44 1.74 15.94
C ALA A 88 1.20 1.24 14.71
N LEU A 89 0.51 1.08 13.58
CA LEU A 89 1.13 0.72 12.30
C LEU A 89 1.92 1.91 11.75
N LEU A 90 1.31 3.09 11.73
CA LEU A 90 1.92 4.30 11.17
C LEU A 90 3.24 4.65 11.87
N ALA A 91 3.29 4.55 13.20
CA ALA A 91 4.51 4.78 13.99
C ALA A 91 5.65 3.81 13.63
N ARG A 92 5.32 2.54 13.35
CA ARG A 92 6.32 1.54 12.96
C ARG A 92 6.80 1.73 11.53
N LEU A 93 5.87 1.98 10.61
CA LEU A 93 6.17 2.22 9.21
C LEU A 93 7.03 3.48 9.01
N GLY A 94 6.75 4.54 9.78
CA GLY A 94 7.48 5.81 9.72
C GLY A 94 8.91 5.77 10.24
N ARG A 95 9.42 4.61 10.68
CA ARG A 95 10.83 4.43 11.01
C ARG A 95 11.72 4.42 9.76
N ASP A 96 11.16 4.10 8.59
CA ASP A 96 11.85 4.25 7.32
C ASP A 96 11.73 5.70 6.85
N ALA A 97 12.85 6.40 6.73
CA ALA A 97 12.86 7.79 6.27
C ALA A 97 12.65 7.94 4.76
N ALA A 98 12.72 6.85 3.99
CA ALA A 98 12.57 6.87 2.54
C ALA A 98 11.10 6.81 2.07
N VAL A 99 10.14 6.67 2.99
CA VAL A 99 8.71 6.51 2.66
C VAL A 99 7.88 7.68 3.17
N THR A 100 6.76 7.93 2.50
CA THR A 100 5.68 8.77 3.01
C THR A 100 4.61 7.88 3.62
N THR A 101 4.34 8.06 4.90
CA THR A 101 3.28 7.31 5.60
C THR A 101 1.93 7.98 5.45
N TYR A 102 0.87 7.18 5.48
CA TYR A 102 -0.52 7.65 5.45
C TYR A 102 -1.43 6.76 6.30
N ASP A 103 -2.39 7.38 6.95
CA ASP A 103 -3.57 6.75 7.52
C ASP A 103 -4.82 7.51 7.07
N THR A 104 -5.81 6.80 6.54
CA THR A 104 -7.03 7.42 6.02
C THR A 104 -8.23 6.59 6.44
N PRO A 105 -9.24 7.17 7.13
CA PRO A 105 -10.47 6.46 7.42
C PRO A 105 -11.24 6.22 6.12
N LEU A 106 -11.72 4.99 5.95
CA LEU A 106 -12.53 4.59 4.81
C LEU A 106 -14.02 4.62 5.18
N PRO A 107 -14.90 4.98 4.24
CA PRO A 107 -16.33 4.85 4.45
C PRO A 107 -16.70 3.38 4.65
N VAL A 108 -17.59 3.11 5.61
CA VAL A 108 -18.12 1.77 5.88
C VAL A 108 -19.64 1.83 5.92
N ALA A 109 -20.30 0.72 5.61
CA ALA A 109 -21.76 0.63 5.70
C ALA A 109 -22.23 0.83 7.16
N ALA A 110 -23.45 1.32 7.33
CA ALA A 110 -24.03 1.52 8.66
C ALA A 110 -24.01 0.21 9.47
N GLY A 111 -23.49 0.28 10.70
CA GLY A 111 -23.36 -0.90 11.59
C GLY A 111 -22.09 -1.74 11.38
N GLN A 112 -21.25 -1.42 10.39
CA GLN A 112 -19.93 -2.05 10.23
C GLN A 112 -18.87 -1.37 11.13
N PRO A 113 -17.85 -2.12 11.57
CA PRO A 113 -16.73 -1.53 12.30
C PRO A 113 -15.98 -0.52 11.42
N PRO A 114 -15.34 0.51 12.02
CA PRO A 114 -14.56 1.48 11.27
C PRO A 114 -13.41 0.81 10.51
N ALA A 115 -13.13 1.27 9.30
CA ALA A 115 -12.04 0.78 8.47
C ALA A 115 -11.04 1.89 8.17
N TRP A 116 -9.78 1.51 8.00
CA TRP A 116 -8.67 2.43 7.75
C TRP A 116 -7.77 1.87 6.67
N LEU A 117 -7.35 2.74 5.75
CA LEU A 117 -6.24 2.49 4.85
C LEU A 117 -4.97 3.04 5.50
N VAL A 118 -4.02 2.16 5.81
CA VAL A 118 -2.74 2.54 6.43
C VAL A 118 -1.59 2.00 5.60
N GLY A 119 -0.58 2.82 5.35
CA GLY A 119 0.58 2.40 4.58
C GLY A 119 1.76 3.36 4.59
N ALA A 120 2.77 2.98 3.83
CA ALA A 120 4.01 3.69 3.62
C ALA A 120 4.39 3.53 2.15
N THR A 121 4.31 4.61 1.38
CA THR A 121 4.65 4.60 -0.04
C THR A 121 6.02 5.26 -0.27
N PRO A 122 6.94 4.61 -1.03
CA PRO A 122 8.12 5.28 -1.55
C PRO A 122 7.84 6.07 -2.84
N GLU A 123 6.68 5.87 -3.46
CA GLU A 123 6.36 6.37 -4.79
C GLU A 123 5.49 7.64 -4.73
N LEU A 124 5.99 8.72 -5.32
CA LEU A 124 5.24 9.96 -5.48
C LEU A 124 4.55 9.95 -6.85
N LEU A 125 3.25 9.67 -6.86
CA LEU A 125 2.45 9.71 -8.11
C LEU A 125 2.47 11.11 -8.73
N LEU A 126 2.07 12.13 -7.97
CA LEU A 126 1.98 13.51 -8.45
C LEU A 126 2.11 14.51 -7.30
N ARG A 127 2.92 15.55 -7.50
CA ARG A 127 2.92 16.77 -6.69
C ARG A 127 2.84 17.98 -7.60
N ARG A 128 1.93 18.91 -7.30
CA ARG A 128 1.79 20.17 -8.02
C ARG A 128 1.92 21.35 -7.07
N HIS A 129 2.80 22.30 -7.40
CA HIS A 129 2.93 23.57 -6.69
C HIS A 129 2.94 24.72 -7.72
N GLY A 130 1.86 25.50 -7.77
CA GLY A 130 1.66 26.51 -8.81
C GLY A 130 1.66 25.88 -10.20
N ARG A 131 2.70 26.20 -10.99
CA ARG A 131 2.95 25.65 -12.33
C ARG A 131 3.94 24.47 -12.35
N GLN A 132 4.60 24.18 -11.25
CA GLN A 132 5.54 23.07 -11.15
C GLN A 132 4.76 21.76 -10.91
N VAL A 133 5.13 20.72 -11.66
CA VAL A 133 4.58 19.37 -11.57
C VAL A 133 5.75 18.40 -11.42
N LEU A 134 5.64 17.47 -10.47
CA LEU A 134 6.64 16.46 -10.17
C LEU A 134 5.98 15.08 -10.01
N SER A 135 6.63 14.05 -10.51
CA SER A 135 6.28 12.63 -10.31
C SER A 135 7.57 11.83 -10.17
N HIS A 136 7.61 10.85 -9.27
CA HIS A 136 8.72 9.93 -9.08
C HIS A 136 8.23 8.49 -9.28
N PRO A 137 8.01 8.06 -10.54
CA PRO A 137 7.51 6.71 -10.82
C PRO A 137 8.57 5.66 -10.49
N LEU A 138 8.14 4.52 -9.95
CA LEU A 138 9.02 3.40 -9.63
C LEU A 138 8.66 2.17 -10.48
N ALA A 139 9.68 1.57 -11.10
CA ALA A 139 9.55 0.32 -11.82
C ALA A 139 10.87 -0.45 -11.77
N GLY A 140 10.80 -1.71 -11.36
CA GLY A 140 11.97 -2.51 -11.02
C GLY A 140 12.17 -2.53 -9.50
N SER A 141 12.41 -3.73 -8.98
CA SER A 141 12.56 -3.95 -7.54
C SER A 141 13.66 -4.98 -7.30
N ALA A 142 14.54 -4.69 -6.34
CA ALA A 142 15.50 -5.62 -5.80
C ALA A 142 15.36 -5.68 -4.28
N ARG A 143 15.59 -6.86 -3.69
CA ARG A 143 15.50 -7.03 -2.24
C ARG A 143 16.76 -6.45 -1.60
N ARG A 144 16.57 -5.63 -0.57
CA ARG A 144 17.66 -5.18 0.31
C ARG A 144 18.38 -6.36 0.97
N SER A 145 19.69 -6.23 1.18
CA SER A 145 20.49 -7.18 1.96
C SER A 145 21.04 -6.54 3.23
N SER A 146 21.18 -7.33 4.29
CA SER A 146 21.89 -6.90 5.50
C SER A 146 23.41 -6.89 5.32
N ASP A 147 23.93 -7.56 4.28
CA ASP A 147 25.33 -7.46 3.86
C ASP A 147 25.47 -6.24 2.93
N PRO A 148 26.23 -5.20 3.33
CA PRO A 148 26.36 -3.98 2.55
C PRO A 148 26.87 -4.20 1.13
N ALA A 149 27.80 -5.14 0.94
CA ALA A 149 28.36 -5.41 -0.38
C ALA A 149 27.36 -6.17 -1.29
N GLN A 150 26.46 -6.96 -0.72
CA GLN A 150 25.36 -7.56 -1.48
C GLN A 150 24.26 -6.55 -1.79
N ASP A 151 23.98 -5.65 -0.85
CA ASP A 151 22.99 -4.60 -1.01
C ASP A 151 23.37 -3.65 -2.15
N GLU A 152 24.62 -3.19 -2.18
CA GLU A 152 25.15 -2.32 -3.25
C GLU A 152 25.14 -3.01 -4.62
N ARG A 153 25.35 -4.32 -4.67
CA ARG A 153 25.29 -5.09 -5.94
C ARG A 153 23.88 -5.31 -6.46
N ALA A 154 22.88 -5.23 -5.59
CA ALA A 154 21.47 -5.43 -5.94
C ALA A 154 20.75 -4.11 -6.25
N ALA A 155 21.32 -2.97 -5.86
CA ALA A 155 20.84 -1.62 -6.14
C ALA A 155 21.05 -1.21 -7.60
#